data_AF-A0A4P5RK03-F1
#
_entry.id   AF-A0A4P5RK03-F1
#
_cell.length_a   1.000
_cell.length_b   1.000
_cell.length_c   1.000
_cell.angle_alpha   90.00
_cell.angle_beta   90.00
_cell.angle_gamma   90.00
#
_symmetry.space_group_name_H-M   'P 1'
#
loop_
_entity.id
_entity.type
_entity.pdbx_description
1 polymer ?
#
loop_
_entity_poly.entity_id
_entity_poly.type
_entity_poly.pdbx_seq_one_letter_code
_entity_poly.pdbx_strand_id
1 'polypeptide(L)' 'MLMNFAQAVQEDGSLAGDPLTAIQVFLYFFLAPIGIFLLISALSWASSGKKKSDKQTDSSLTRIE' A
#
# COMPACT_ATOMS: atom_id res chain seq x y z
N MET A 1 46.14 -5.22 3.96
CA MET A 1 45.04 -5.65 4.84
C MET A 1 43.87 -4.72 4.58
N LEU A 2 43.00 -5.06 3.62
CA LEU A 2 41.84 -4.24 3.28
C LEU A 2 40.77 -4.49 4.34
N MET A 3 40.39 -3.45 5.09
CA MET A 3 39.30 -3.55 6.05
C MET A 3 37.98 -3.79 5.30
N ASN A 4 37.29 -4.84 5.70
CA ASN A 4 35.97 -5.20 5.19
C ASN A 4 34.94 -4.24 5.81
N PHE A 5 34.61 -3.15 5.10
CA PHE A 5 33.65 -2.13 5.56
C PHE A 5 32.26 -2.70 5.92
N ALA A 6 31.91 -3.88 5.40
CA ALA A 6 30.67 -4.57 5.73
C ALA A 6 30.57 -5.00 7.21
N GLN A 7 31.69 -5.21 7.91
CA GLN A 7 31.70 -5.67 9.31
C GLN A 7 31.77 -4.52 10.32
N ALA A 8 32.02 -3.28 9.90
CA ALA A 8 32.22 -2.15 10.81
C ALA A 8 30.90 -1.53 11.34
N VAL A 9 29.74 -1.98 10.83
CA VAL A 9 28.40 -1.42 11.11
C VAL A 9 27.44 -2.47 11.73
N GLN A 10 27.94 -3.64 12.08
CA GLN A 10 27.11 -4.68 12.72
C GLN A 10 27.37 -4.65 14.23
N GLU A 11 26.36 -4.25 15.00
CA GLU A 11 26.37 -4.40 16.45
C GLU A 11 26.52 -5.89 16.82
N ASP A 12 27.21 -6.16 17.94
CA ASP A 12 27.58 -7.50 18.39
C ASP A 12 26.34 -8.42 18.45
N GLY A 13 26.28 -9.42 17.56
CA GLY A 13 25.16 -10.35 17.40
C GLY A 13 24.30 -10.20 16.14
N SER A 14 24.49 -9.14 15.34
CA SER A 14 23.85 -8.99 14.03
C SER A 14 24.63 -9.76 12.97
N LEU A 15 24.12 -10.93 12.56
CA LEU A 15 24.62 -11.66 11.41
C LEU A 15 23.71 -11.29 10.24
N ALA A 16 24.05 -10.24 9.49
CA ALA A 16 23.28 -9.93 8.29
C ALA A 16 23.35 -11.13 7.34
N GLY A 17 22.18 -11.68 6.99
CA GLY A 17 22.07 -12.74 5.99
C GLY A 17 22.49 -12.26 4.60
N ASP A 18 22.58 -13.19 3.65
CA ASP A 18 22.95 -12.87 2.28
C ASP A 18 22.03 -11.77 1.69
N PRO A 19 22.61 -10.77 1.00
CA PRO A 19 21.83 -9.68 0.45
C PRO A 19 20.89 -10.19 -0.65
N LEU A 20 19.67 -9.65 -0.68
CA LEU A 20 18.74 -9.88 -1.78
C LEU A 20 19.29 -9.32 -3.09
N THR A 21 19.00 -10.01 -4.19
CA THR A 21 19.31 -9.48 -5.53
C THR A 21 18.50 -8.21 -5.81
N ALA A 22 18.98 -7.33 -6.68
CA ALA A 22 18.29 -6.09 -7.03
C ALA A 22 16.85 -6.32 -7.51
N ILE A 23 16.62 -7.41 -8.24
CA ILE A 23 15.29 -7.82 -8.71
C ILE A 23 14.40 -8.21 -7.53
N GLN A 24 14.90 -8.98 -6.57
CA GLN A 24 14.13 -9.36 -5.38
C GLN A 24 13.76 -8.15 -4.53
N VAL A 25 14.69 -7.20 -4.35
CA VAL A 25 14.40 -5.95 -3.66
C VAL A 25 13.27 -5.19 -4.37
N PHE A 26 13.35 -5.04 -5.69
CA PHE A 26 12.29 -4.39 -6.45
C PHE A 26 10.94 -5.10 -6.32
N LEU A 27 10.92 -6.43 -6.46
CA LEU A 27 9.70 -7.23 -6.39
C LEU A 27 9.04 -7.14 -5.01
N TYR A 28 9.81 -7.25 -3.93
CA TYR A 28 9.26 -7.27 -2.58
C TYR A 28 8.90 -5.89 -2.04
N PHE A 29 9.69 -4.87 -2.34
CA PHE A 29 9.50 -3.55 -1.74
C PHE A 29 8.73 -2.56 -2.62
N PHE A 30 8.57 -2.85 -3.92
CA PHE A 30 7.81 -1.99 -4.84
C PHE A 30 6.66 -2.75 -5.48
N LEU A 31 6.95 -3.84 -6.20
CA LEU A 31 5.91 -4.50 -6.99
C LEU A 31 4.83 -5.14 -6.12
N ALA A 32 5.20 -5.84 -5.05
CA ALA A 32 4.24 -6.48 -4.15
C ALA A 32 3.31 -5.45 -3.44
N PRO A 33 3.81 -4.37 -2.81
CA PRO A 33 2.96 -3.33 -2.25
C PRO A 33 2.04 -2.67 -3.28
N ILE A 34 2.58 -2.31 -4.46
CA ILE A 34 1.79 -1.69 -5.55
C ILE A 34 0.72 -2.65 -6.06
N GLY A 35 1.06 -3.93 -6.25
CA GLY A 35 0.13 -4.95 -6.74
C GLY A 35 -1.05 -5.15 -5.80
N ILE A 36 -0.80 -5.23 -4.48
CA ILE A 36 -1.85 -5.33 -3.46
C ILE A 36 -2.72 -4.09 -3.45
N PHE A 37 -2.12 -2.90 -3.53
CA PHE A 37 -2.87 -1.65 -3.59
C PHE A 37 -3.79 -1.57 -4.81
N LEU A 38 -3.28 -1.94 -5.99
CA LEU A 38 -4.06 -1.94 -7.23
C LEU A 38 -5.18 -2.98 -7.19
N LEU A 39 -4.91 -4.17 -6.64
CA LEU A 39 -5.91 -5.22 -6.47
C LEU A 39 -7.08 -4.74 -5.60
N ILE A 40 -6.78 -4.16 -4.43
CA ILE A 40 -7.80 -3.64 -3.52
C ILE A 40 -8.54 -2.46 -4.15
N SER A 41 -7.83 -1.59 -4.85
CA SER A 41 -8.43 -0.44 -5.56
C SER A 41 -9.41 -0.89 -6.64
N ALA A 42 -9.02 -1.88 -7.45
CA ALA A 42 -9.88 -2.46 -8.48
C ALA A 42 -11.12 -3.12 -7.86
N LEU A 43 -10.94 -3.87 -6.76
CA LEU A 43 -12.03 -4.51 -6.05
C LEU A 43 -12.98 -3.50 -5.40
N SER A 44 -12.44 -2.43 -4.80
CA SER A 44 -13.22 -1.33 -4.22
C SER A 44 -14.01 -0.60 -5.29
N TRP A 45 -13.40 -0.30 -6.44
CA TRP A 45 -14.07 0.33 -7.56
C TRP A 45 -15.20 -0.54 -8.13
N ALA A 46 -14.92 -1.83 -8.37
CA ALA A 46 -15.93 -2.78 -8.83
C ALA A 46 -17.08 -2.94 -7.82
N SER A 47 -16.78 -2.89 -6.52
CA SER A 47 -17.78 -2.96 -5.45
C SER A 47 -18.52 -1.65 -5.21
N SER A 48 -18.04 -0.50 -5.70
CA SER A 48 -18.65 0.83 -5.51
C SER A 48 -19.87 1.06 -6.41
N GLY A 49 -20.64 -0.01 -6.67
CA GLY A 49 -21.81 -0.01 -7.53
C GLY A 49 -22.69 1.20 -7.29
N LYS A 50 -23.01 1.90 -8.39
CA LYS A 50 -23.84 3.11 -8.51
C LYS A 50 -24.81 3.25 -7.34
N LYS A 51 -24.40 4.01 -6.31
CA LYS A 51 -25.31 4.43 -5.24
C LYS A 51 -26.46 5.10 -5.97
N LYS A 52 -27.65 4.50 -5.92
CA LYS A 52 -28.84 5.17 -6.40
C LYS A 52 -28.81 6.50 -5.67
N SER A 53 -28.74 7.61 -6.42
CA SER A 53 -29.16 8.90 -5.91
C SER A 53 -30.60 8.63 -5.51
N ASP A 54 -30.78 8.29 -4.24
CA ASP A 54 -32.07 8.45 -3.63
C ASP A 54 -32.34 9.92 -3.87
N LYS A 55 -33.34 10.19 -4.71
CA LYS A 55 -33.79 11.55 -4.95
C LYS A 55 -33.99 12.09 -3.56
N GLN A 56 -33.12 13.02 -3.16
CA GLN A 56 -33.33 13.80 -1.96
C GLN A 56 -34.68 14.45 -2.22
N THR A 57 -35.72 13.82 -1.69
CA THR A 57 -37.05 14.38 -1.68
C THR A 57 -36.83 15.68 -0.94
N ASP A 58 -36.99 16.79 -1.67
CA ASP A 58 -37.05 18.12 -1.08
C ASP A 58 -38.05 18.01 0.06
N SER A 59 -37.55 17.80 1.27
CA SER A 59 -38.38 17.61 2.43
C SER A 59 -38.94 18.99 2.70
N SER A 60 -40.16 19.17 2.20
CA SER A 60 -41.12 20.22 2.51
C SER A 60 -41.48 20.22 4.01
N LEU A 61 -40.50 20.06 4.88
CA LEU A 61 -40.62 20.06 6.34
C LEU A 61 -40.18 21.42 6.92
N THR A 62 -39.74 22.37 6.09
CA THR A 62 -39.38 23.75 6.49
C THR A 62 -40.12 24.83 5.70
N ARG A 63 -41.21 24.49 5.00
CA ARG A 63 -42.10 25.49 4.40
C ARG A 63 -43.22 25.83 5.39
N ILE A 64 -43.16 27.04 5.94
CA ILE A 64 -44.27 27.68 6.63
C ILE A 64 -44.75 28.78 5.68
N GLU A 65 -46.00 28.67 5.23
CA GLU A 65 -46.76 29.72 4.54
C GLU A 65 -47.93 30.17 5.42
#